data_AF-A0A4P2R5Q9-F1
#
_entry.id   AF-A0A4P2R5Q9-F1
#
_cell.length_a   1.000
_cell.length_b   1.000
_cell.length_c   1.000
_cell.angle_alpha   90.00
_cell.angle_beta   90.00
_cell.angle_gamma   90.00
#
_symmetry.space_group_name_H-M   'P 1'
#
loop_
_entity.id
_entity.type
_entity.pdbx_description
1 polymer ?
#
loop_
_entity_poly.entity_id
_entity_poly.type
_entity_poly.pdbx_seq_one_letter_code
_entity_poly.pdbx_strand_id
1 'polypeptide(L)'
;MTRRRAIAWGAAAVALLAVVLLWSKLNRFPPDTTPEGAYLRIAYNIGASDTRACFPYLEDRAQHAAYTIRDYRRKAFERIEASYPEPERARLLEQYRAHAMADDGADVWVDIAAKQGFVARLRRDLSGIAKVEVTGERATVETARGTRYPFRRRDNGIWGLTLFTADLVAEAERAARDWDVVEKAALDYERAR
;
A
#
# COMPACT_ATOMS: atom_id res chain seq x y z
N MET A 1 20.88 1.87 -55.35
CA MET A 1 19.61 1.23 -54.89
C MET A 1 18.55 1.46 -55.94
N THR A 2 17.80 0.44 -56.35
CA THR A 2 16.67 0.59 -57.28
C THR A 2 15.46 1.16 -56.54
N ARG A 3 14.67 2.05 -57.18
CA ARG A 3 13.48 2.70 -56.57
C ARG A 3 12.56 1.72 -55.84
N ARG A 4 12.40 0.50 -56.36
CA ARG A 4 11.60 -0.57 -55.74
C ARG A 4 12.13 -1.03 -54.37
N ARG A 5 13.45 -1.11 -54.19
CA ARG A 5 14.05 -1.45 -52.89
C ARG A 5 13.88 -0.31 -51.88
N ALA A 6 14.00 0.95 -52.30
CA ALA A 6 13.77 2.09 -51.42
C ALA A 6 12.31 2.16 -50.93
N ILE A 7 11.34 1.88 -51.80
CA ILE A 7 9.91 1.83 -51.44
C ILE A 7 9.63 0.66 -50.48
N ALA A 8 10.19 -0.52 -50.75
CA ALA A 8 10.01 -1.69 -49.88
C ALA A 8 10.60 -1.47 -48.47
N TRP A 9 11.80 -0.89 -48.36
CA TRP A 9 12.40 -0.54 -47.08
C TRP A 9 11.64 0.56 -46.34
N GLY A 10 11.12 1.56 -47.06
CA GLY A 10 10.27 2.59 -46.48
C GLY A 10 8.95 2.02 -45.91
N ALA A 11 8.29 1.14 -46.65
CA ALA A 11 7.07 0.46 -46.19
C ALA A 11 7.33 -0.45 -44.98
N ALA A 12 8.44 -1.20 -44.98
CA ALA A 12 8.84 -2.03 -43.85
C ALA A 12 9.12 -1.20 -42.59
N ALA A 13 9.83 -0.06 -42.72
CA ALA A 13 10.13 0.83 -41.60
C ALA A 13 8.85 1.43 -40.99
N VAL A 14 7.89 1.85 -41.83
CA VAL A 14 6.59 2.38 -41.37
C VAL A 14 5.78 1.29 -40.65
N ALA A 15 5.74 0.06 -41.19
CA ALA A 15 5.06 -1.05 -40.55
C ALA A 15 5.67 -1.39 -39.18
N LEU A 16 7.00 -1.38 -39.08
CA LEU A 16 7.71 -1.65 -37.82
C LEU A 16 7.45 -0.55 -36.79
N LEU A 17 7.44 0.71 -37.21
CA LEU A 17 7.04 1.86 -36.38
C LEU A 17 5.58 1.72 -35.89
N ALA A 18 4.66 1.31 -36.76
CA ALA A 18 3.27 1.10 -36.38
C ALA A 18 3.12 -0.03 -35.35
N VAL A 19 3.85 -1.13 -35.50
CA VAL A 19 3.86 -2.25 -34.53
C VAL A 19 4.43 -1.80 -33.19
N VAL A 20 5.54 -1.07 -33.18
CA VAL A 20 6.15 -0.54 -31.94
C VAL A 20 5.21 0.45 -31.25
N LEU A 21 4.55 1.34 -31.99
CA LEU A 21 3.58 2.28 -31.44
C LEU A 21 2.34 1.56 -30.89
N LEU A 22 1.85 0.53 -31.57
CA LEU A 22 0.73 -0.27 -31.10
C LEU A 22 1.10 -1.04 -29.82
N TRP A 23 2.26 -1.67 -29.81
CA TRP A 23 2.80 -2.39 -28.66
C TRP A 23 3.01 -1.47 -27.46
N SER A 24 3.58 -0.29 -27.68
CA SER A 24 3.78 0.69 -26.61
C SER A 24 2.46 1.20 -26.03
N LYS A 25 1.40 1.38 -26.85
CA LYS A 25 0.08 1.76 -26.35
C LYS A 25 -0.59 0.63 -25.57
N LEU A 26 -0.45 -0.61 -26.03
CA LEU A 26 -1.00 -1.80 -25.35
C LEU A 26 -0.30 -2.09 -24.02
N ASN A 27 1.01 -1.79 -23.92
CA ASN A 27 1.79 -1.98 -22.70
C ASN A 27 1.81 -0.76 -21.77
N ARG A 28 1.09 0.32 -22.10
CA ARG A 28 1.03 1.50 -21.23
C ARG A 28 -0.08 1.31 -20.21
N PHE A 29 0.30 1.18 -18.95
CA PHE A 29 -0.66 1.26 -17.85
C PHE A 29 -1.49 2.55 -17.97
N PRO A 30 -2.80 2.49 -17.69
CA PRO A 30 -3.58 3.71 -17.50
C PRO A 30 -2.92 4.61 -16.44
N PRO A 31 -3.11 5.94 -16.51
CA PRO A 31 -2.61 6.85 -15.48
C PRO A 31 -3.08 6.43 -14.08
N ASP A 32 -2.25 6.59 -13.05
CA ASP A 32 -2.62 6.41 -11.64
C ASP A 32 -3.69 7.39 -11.14
N THR A 33 -3.94 8.45 -11.91
CA THR A 33 -5.06 9.37 -11.72
C THR A 33 -6.41 8.81 -12.19
N THR A 34 -6.44 7.55 -12.66
CA THR A 34 -7.65 6.78 -12.97
C THR A 34 -7.82 5.60 -11.99
N PRO A 35 -9.05 5.21 -11.63
CA PRO A 35 -9.28 4.03 -10.78
C PRO A 35 -8.68 2.76 -11.40
N GLU A 36 -8.77 2.60 -12.71
CA GLU A 36 -8.20 1.50 -13.49
C GLU A 36 -6.69 1.42 -13.32
N GLY A 37 -5.99 2.56 -13.48
CA GLY A 37 -4.55 2.61 -13.37
C GLY A 37 -4.06 2.27 -11.97
N ALA A 38 -4.72 2.82 -10.94
CA ALA A 38 -4.41 2.48 -9.55
C ALA A 38 -4.65 1.00 -9.25
N TYR A 39 -5.80 0.45 -9.66
CA TYR A 39 -6.11 -0.98 -9.51
C TYR A 39 -5.06 -1.88 -10.19
N LEU A 40 -4.71 -1.58 -11.45
CA LEU A 40 -3.76 -2.40 -12.20
C LEU A 40 -2.36 -2.35 -11.58
N ARG A 41 -1.94 -1.22 -11.01
CA ARG A 41 -0.67 -1.12 -10.28
C ARG A 41 -0.68 -1.95 -9.00
N ILE A 42 -1.79 -1.95 -8.24
CA ILE A 42 -1.96 -2.86 -7.10
C ILE A 42 -1.87 -4.30 -7.59
N ALA A 43 -2.62 -4.67 -8.63
CA ALA A 43 -2.63 -6.04 -9.14
C ALA A 43 -1.25 -6.50 -9.63
N TYR A 44 -0.54 -5.64 -10.36
CA TYR A 44 0.82 -5.88 -10.80
C TYR A 44 1.78 -6.08 -9.62
N ASN A 45 1.77 -5.19 -8.64
CA ASN A 45 2.66 -5.25 -7.48
C ASN A 45 2.39 -6.48 -6.60
N ILE A 46 1.13 -6.85 -6.40
CA ILE A 46 0.75 -8.07 -5.69
C ILE A 46 1.21 -9.32 -6.47
N GLY A 47 1.08 -9.32 -7.79
CA GLY A 47 1.58 -10.40 -8.67
C GLY A 47 3.11 -10.51 -8.65
N ALA A 48 3.81 -9.38 -8.61
CA ALA A 48 5.27 -9.30 -8.48
C ALA A 48 5.77 -9.56 -7.05
N SER A 49 4.86 -9.81 -6.08
CA SER A 49 5.17 -9.95 -4.66
C SER A 49 5.85 -8.73 -4.02
N ASP A 50 5.68 -7.55 -4.61
CA ASP A 50 6.12 -6.27 -4.06
C ASP A 50 4.96 -5.59 -3.32
N THR A 51 4.68 -6.06 -2.11
CA THR A 51 3.57 -5.53 -1.28
C THR A 51 3.82 -4.09 -0.86
N ARG A 52 5.09 -3.69 -0.69
CA ARG A 52 5.49 -2.34 -0.28
C ARG A 52 5.09 -1.32 -1.34
N ALA A 53 5.27 -1.65 -2.62
CA ALA A 53 4.86 -0.78 -3.73
C ALA A 53 3.34 -0.59 -3.86
N CYS A 54 2.51 -1.34 -3.12
CA CYS A 54 1.07 -1.07 -3.06
C CYS A 54 0.72 0.14 -2.18
N PHE A 55 1.59 0.53 -1.24
CA PHE A 55 1.30 1.55 -0.23
C PHE A 55 0.83 2.90 -0.80
N PRO A 56 1.44 3.45 -1.88
CA PRO A 56 0.99 4.71 -2.48
C PRO A 56 -0.43 4.65 -3.05
N TYR A 57 -0.97 3.45 -3.31
CA TYR A 57 -2.32 3.23 -3.84
C TYR A 57 -3.33 2.85 -2.75
N LEU A 58 -2.98 2.99 -1.47
CA LEU A 58 -3.95 3.01 -0.40
C LEU A 58 -4.59 4.40 -0.26
N GLU A 59 -5.78 4.49 0.31
CA GLU A 59 -6.39 5.78 0.68
C GLU A 59 -5.51 6.58 1.66
N ASP A 60 -5.62 7.92 1.65
CA ASP A 60 -4.87 8.81 2.56
C ASP A 60 -5.02 8.43 4.03
N ARG A 61 -6.24 8.06 4.46
CA ARG A 61 -6.49 7.62 5.84
C ARG A 61 -5.74 6.34 6.20
N ALA A 62 -5.66 5.39 5.28
CA ALA A 62 -4.92 4.15 5.47
C ALA A 62 -3.41 4.40 5.54
N GLN A 63 -2.89 5.27 4.68
CA GLN A 63 -1.48 5.67 4.71
C GLN A 63 -1.15 6.40 6.02
N HIS A 64 -1.97 7.37 6.42
CA HIS A 64 -1.81 8.10 7.66
C HIS A 64 -1.83 7.17 8.87
N ALA A 65 -2.79 6.23 8.92
CA ALA A 65 -2.86 5.24 9.99
C ALA A 65 -1.58 4.41 10.11
N ALA A 66 -0.96 3.98 8.99
CA ALA A 66 0.30 3.24 9.04
C ALA A 66 1.47 4.07 9.61
N TYR A 67 1.55 5.37 9.27
CA TYR A 67 2.51 6.29 9.89
C TYR A 67 2.21 6.49 11.39
N THR A 68 0.95 6.67 11.76
CA THR A 68 0.52 6.81 13.16
C THR A 68 0.91 5.59 13.99
N ILE A 69 0.70 4.37 13.47
CA ILE A 69 1.10 3.12 14.15
C ILE A 69 2.61 3.13 14.40
N ARG A 70 3.42 3.41 13.37
CA ARG A 70 4.87 3.50 13.51
C ARG A 70 5.27 4.47 14.62
N ASP A 71 4.73 5.68 14.59
CA ASP A 71 5.11 6.73 15.53
C ASP A 71 4.74 6.39 16.96
N TYR A 72 3.54 5.86 17.23
CA TYR A 72 3.17 5.41 18.57
C TYR A 72 3.99 4.20 19.03
N ARG A 73 4.26 3.24 18.14
CA ARG A 73 5.08 2.07 18.49
C ARG A 73 6.52 2.46 18.79
N ARG A 74 7.10 3.42 18.06
CA ARG A 74 8.42 3.98 18.35
C ARG A 74 8.45 4.73 19.68
N LYS A 75 7.48 5.62 19.94
CA LYS A 75 7.36 6.31 21.23
C LYS A 75 7.28 5.34 22.41
N ALA A 76 6.44 4.32 22.30
CA ALA A 76 6.30 3.29 23.32
C ALA A 76 7.62 2.53 23.52
N PHE A 77 8.30 2.14 22.44
CA PHE A 77 9.59 1.45 22.49
C PHE A 77 10.64 2.27 23.25
N GLU A 78 10.84 3.53 22.88
CA GLU A 78 11.79 4.44 23.53
C GLU A 78 11.46 4.65 25.01
N ARG A 79 10.15 4.78 25.33
CA ARG A 79 9.71 4.94 26.72
C ARG A 79 9.98 3.71 27.56
N ILE A 80 9.70 2.53 27.02
CA ILE A 80 9.98 1.24 27.68
C ILE A 80 11.47 1.10 27.95
N GLU A 81 12.31 1.40 26.94
CA GLU A 81 13.77 1.33 27.07
C GLU A 81 14.28 2.20 28.22
N ALA A 82 13.75 3.42 28.34
CA ALA A 82 14.19 4.39 29.33
C ALA A 82 13.77 4.07 30.77
N SER A 83 12.58 3.50 30.98
CA SER A 83 11.91 3.51 32.29
C SER A 83 11.59 2.14 32.89
N TYR A 84 11.50 1.09 32.06
CA TYR A 84 11.06 -0.22 32.56
C TYR A 84 12.23 -0.99 33.19
N PRO A 85 11.99 -1.74 34.29
CA PRO A 85 12.98 -2.63 34.88
C PRO A 85 13.09 -3.95 34.09
N GLU A 86 14.19 -4.68 34.31
CA GLU A 86 14.32 -6.06 33.84
C GLU A 86 13.51 -7.02 34.73
N PRO A 87 12.94 -8.11 34.18
CA PRO A 87 13.04 -8.60 32.80
C PRO A 87 11.95 -8.05 31.85
N GLU A 88 11.05 -7.21 32.35
CA GLU A 88 9.90 -6.76 31.58
C GLU A 88 10.29 -5.90 30.38
N ARG A 89 11.30 -5.03 30.55
CA ARG A 89 11.84 -4.20 29.47
C ARG A 89 12.21 -5.04 28.25
N ALA A 90 13.05 -6.07 28.40
CA ALA A 90 13.46 -6.90 27.27
C ALA A 90 12.26 -7.58 26.58
N ARG A 91 11.31 -8.11 27.36
CA ARG A 91 10.09 -8.76 26.85
C ARG A 91 9.22 -7.80 26.03
N LEU A 92 9.05 -6.56 26.49
CA LEU A 92 8.20 -5.59 25.82
C LEU A 92 8.89 -4.97 24.61
N LEU A 93 10.19 -4.64 24.69
CA LEU A 93 10.92 -4.11 23.54
C LEU A 93 10.82 -5.04 22.33
N GLU A 94 10.90 -6.36 22.53
CA GLU A 94 10.77 -7.32 21.43
C GLU A 94 9.39 -7.28 20.75
N GLN A 95 8.31 -7.02 21.51
CA GLN A 95 6.95 -6.93 20.94
C GLN A 95 6.76 -5.69 20.07
N TYR A 96 7.41 -4.57 20.41
CA TYR A 96 7.26 -3.31 19.69
C TYR A 96 8.27 -3.16 18.54
N ARG A 97 9.39 -3.92 18.59
CA ARG A 97 10.53 -3.78 17.69
C ARG A 97 10.15 -3.70 16.22
N ALA A 98 9.30 -4.59 15.73
CA ALA A 98 8.96 -4.70 14.31
C ALA A 98 8.40 -3.40 13.71
N HIS A 99 7.53 -2.70 14.44
CA HIS A 99 6.94 -1.42 13.97
C HIS A 99 7.74 -0.20 14.43
N ALA A 100 8.35 -0.26 15.61
CA ALA A 100 9.18 0.83 16.12
C ALA A 100 10.42 1.09 15.26
N MET A 101 11.01 0.02 14.71
CA MET A 101 12.22 0.05 13.88
C MET A 101 11.92 0.08 12.37
N ALA A 102 10.65 0.19 11.98
CA ALA A 102 10.28 0.35 10.57
C ALA A 102 10.81 1.69 10.01
N ASP A 103 11.23 1.70 8.74
CA ASP A 103 11.77 2.92 8.12
C ASP A 103 10.65 3.96 7.89
N ASP A 104 9.47 3.49 7.49
CA ASP A 104 8.29 4.33 7.24
C ASP A 104 6.95 3.56 7.40
N GLY A 105 5.83 4.22 7.08
CA GLY A 105 4.50 3.62 7.13
C GLY A 105 4.30 2.48 6.10
N ALA A 106 5.08 2.43 5.02
CA ALA A 106 4.94 1.38 4.03
C ALA A 106 5.48 0.04 4.55
N ASP A 107 6.51 0.03 5.42
CA ASP A 107 6.97 -1.20 6.09
C ASP A 107 5.97 -1.70 7.14
N VAL A 108 5.35 -0.77 7.87
CA VAL A 108 4.24 -1.11 8.79
C VAL A 108 3.08 -1.73 8.02
N TRP A 109 2.73 -1.17 6.85
CA TRP A 109 1.73 -1.77 5.97
C TRP A 109 2.11 -3.19 5.56
N VAL A 110 3.35 -3.46 5.14
CA VAL A 110 3.78 -4.80 4.72
C VAL A 110 3.59 -5.82 5.85
N ASP A 111 4.04 -5.50 7.06
CA ASP A 111 3.90 -6.39 8.22
C ASP A 111 2.43 -6.62 8.59
N ILE A 112 1.62 -5.56 8.66
CA ILE A 112 0.18 -5.68 8.97
C ILE A 112 -0.55 -6.47 7.88
N ALA A 113 -0.30 -6.16 6.61
CA ALA A 113 -0.95 -6.81 5.48
C ALA A 113 -0.62 -8.31 5.42
N ALA A 114 0.58 -8.71 5.86
CA ALA A 114 0.96 -10.10 6.02
C ALA A 114 0.21 -10.75 7.20
N LYS A 115 0.24 -10.14 8.39
CA LYS A 115 -0.40 -10.67 9.61
C LYS A 115 -1.92 -10.80 9.50
N GLN A 116 -2.56 -9.84 8.84
CA GLN A 116 -4.03 -9.80 8.67
C GLN A 116 -4.49 -10.50 7.38
N GLY A 117 -3.58 -11.09 6.60
CA GLY A 117 -3.93 -11.86 5.40
C GLY A 117 -4.45 -11.03 4.22
N PHE A 118 -4.23 -9.72 4.22
CA PHE A 118 -4.67 -8.82 3.15
C PHE A 118 -4.05 -9.19 1.80
N VAL A 119 -2.75 -9.48 1.79
CA VAL A 119 -2.03 -9.89 0.58
C VAL A 119 -2.58 -11.20 0.05
N ALA A 120 -2.86 -12.16 0.92
CA ALA A 120 -3.44 -13.45 0.54
C ALA A 120 -4.84 -13.29 -0.06
N ARG A 121 -5.67 -12.41 0.52
CA ARG A 121 -6.98 -12.05 -0.03
C ARG A 121 -6.86 -11.42 -1.42
N LEU A 122 -6.00 -10.41 -1.57
CA LEU A 122 -5.76 -9.76 -2.87
C LEU A 122 -5.28 -10.77 -3.92
N ARG A 123 -4.29 -11.61 -3.61
CA ARG A 123 -3.78 -12.62 -4.55
C ARG A 123 -4.86 -13.58 -5.04
N ARG A 124 -5.81 -13.93 -4.19
CA ARG A 124 -6.92 -14.82 -4.53
C ARG A 124 -7.95 -14.14 -5.43
N ASP A 125 -8.30 -12.91 -5.08
CA ASP A 125 -9.51 -12.26 -5.58
C ASP A 125 -9.25 -11.28 -6.74
N LEU A 126 -8.00 -10.85 -6.95
CA LEU A 126 -7.64 -9.98 -8.07
C LEU A 126 -7.76 -10.72 -9.41
N SER A 127 -8.32 -10.03 -10.40
CA SER A 127 -8.35 -10.49 -11.81
C SER A 127 -8.43 -9.30 -12.77
N GLY A 128 -8.66 -9.54 -14.07
CA GLY A 128 -8.92 -8.45 -15.02
C GLY A 128 -10.11 -7.58 -14.60
N ILE A 129 -10.16 -6.34 -15.08
CA ILE A 129 -11.28 -5.40 -14.83
C ILE A 129 -12.45 -5.78 -15.75
N ALA A 130 -13.65 -5.90 -15.19
CA ALA A 130 -14.90 -6.04 -15.95
C ALA A 130 -15.61 -4.70 -16.12
N LYS A 131 -15.70 -3.91 -15.05
CA LYS A 131 -16.42 -2.64 -15.03
C LYS A 131 -15.78 -1.69 -14.03
N VAL A 132 -15.81 -0.40 -14.34
CA VAL A 132 -15.51 0.67 -13.38
C VAL A 132 -16.70 1.60 -13.27
N GLU A 133 -17.11 1.85 -12.03
CA GLU A 133 -18.18 2.79 -11.69
C GLU A 133 -17.57 3.95 -10.92
N VAL A 134 -17.66 5.17 -11.44
CA VAL A 134 -17.18 6.39 -10.77
C VAL A 134 -18.36 7.25 -10.36
N THR A 135 -18.38 7.72 -9.12
CA THR A 135 -19.41 8.61 -8.56
C THR A 135 -18.74 9.66 -7.68
N GLY A 136 -18.54 10.85 -8.25
CA GLY A 136 -17.78 11.92 -7.60
C GLY A 136 -16.37 11.46 -7.25
N GLU A 137 -16.03 11.55 -5.96
CA GLU A 137 -14.71 11.16 -5.43
C GLU A 137 -14.61 9.68 -5.03
N ARG A 138 -15.59 8.85 -5.40
CA ARG A 138 -15.59 7.41 -5.15
C ARG A 138 -15.61 6.64 -6.46
N ALA A 139 -14.92 5.51 -6.47
CA ALA A 139 -14.98 4.56 -7.57
C ALA A 139 -15.11 3.13 -7.05
N THR A 140 -15.69 2.26 -7.86
CA THR A 140 -15.66 0.82 -7.65
C THR A 140 -15.11 0.17 -8.90
N VAL A 141 -14.03 -0.60 -8.74
CA VAL A 141 -13.51 -1.47 -9.79
C VAL A 141 -14.08 -2.86 -9.55
N GLU A 142 -14.94 -3.31 -10.46
CA GLU A 142 -15.45 -4.68 -10.48
C GLU A 142 -14.57 -5.53 -11.40
N THR A 143 -14.13 -6.66 -10.88
CA THR A 143 -13.27 -7.60 -11.60
C THR A 143 -14.08 -8.59 -12.44
N ALA A 144 -13.43 -9.24 -13.40
CA ALA A 144 -14.01 -10.32 -14.21
C ALA A 144 -14.56 -11.51 -13.38
N ARG A 145 -14.07 -11.68 -12.15
CA ARG A 145 -14.57 -12.68 -11.19
C ARG A 145 -15.70 -12.15 -10.28
N GLY A 146 -16.14 -10.91 -10.46
CA GLY A 146 -17.21 -10.28 -9.70
C GLY A 146 -16.79 -9.63 -8.37
N THR A 147 -15.51 -9.71 -7.98
CA THR A 147 -15.01 -8.99 -6.79
C THR A 147 -15.04 -7.49 -7.03
N ARG A 148 -15.52 -6.72 -6.06
CA ARG A 148 -15.61 -5.26 -6.10
C ARG A 148 -14.57 -4.63 -5.18
N TYR A 149 -13.75 -3.74 -5.73
CA TYR A 149 -12.72 -3.01 -4.99
C TYR A 149 -13.10 -1.53 -4.90
N PRO A 150 -13.37 -1.02 -3.68
CA PRO A 150 -13.73 0.38 -3.49
C PRO A 150 -12.48 1.26 -3.48
N PHE A 151 -12.55 2.36 -4.22
CA PHE A 151 -11.52 3.39 -4.29
C PHE A 151 -12.09 4.75 -3.91
N ARG A 152 -11.24 5.62 -3.38
CA ARG A 152 -11.52 7.04 -3.17
C ARG A 152 -10.41 7.87 -3.81
N ARG A 153 -10.77 8.96 -4.46
CA ARG A 153 -9.80 9.91 -5.00
C ARG A 153 -9.12 10.65 -3.84
N ARG A 154 -7.81 10.72 -3.91
CA ARG A 154 -6.95 11.38 -2.93
C ARG A 154 -6.68 12.83 -3.34
N ASP A 155 -6.18 13.62 -2.40
CA ASP A 155 -5.85 15.04 -2.64
C ASP A 155 -4.77 15.23 -3.72
N ASN A 156 -3.86 14.27 -3.86
CA ASN A 156 -2.83 14.26 -4.91
C ASN A 156 -3.35 13.80 -6.29
N GLY A 157 -4.65 13.52 -6.41
CA GLY A 157 -5.31 13.10 -7.64
C GLY A 157 -5.22 11.60 -7.96
N ILE A 158 -4.49 10.81 -7.18
CA ILE A 158 -4.40 9.34 -7.32
C ILE A 158 -5.62 8.68 -6.68
N TRP A 159 -6.04 7.53 -7.18
CA TRP A 159 -7.07 6.71 -6.54
C TRP A 159 -6.49 5.76 -5.50
N GLY A 160 -6.99 5.83 -4.28
CA GLY A 160 -6.59 4.99 -3.16
C GLY A 160 -7.62 3.89 -2.85
N LEU A 161 -7.16 2.65 -2.72
CA LEU A 161 -7.96 1.51 -2.28
C LEU A 161 -8.40 1.73 -0.83
N THR A 162 -9.70 1.61 -0.57
CA THR A 162 -10.29 1.86 0.77
C THR A 162 -10.60 0.58 1.55
N LEU A 163 -10.40 -0.59 0.91
CA LEU A 163 -10.78 -1.91 1.43
C LEU A 163 -10.21 -2.20 2.84
N PHE A 164 -9.01 -1.72 3.14
CA PHE A 164 -8.28 -1.99 4.40
C PHE A 164 -8.22 -0.77 5.32
N THR A 165 -8.88 0.33 4.96
CA THR A 165 -8.78 1.60 5.71
C THR A 165 -9.29 1.42 7.14
N ALA A 166 -10.41 0.73 7.33
CA ALA A 166 -10.99 0.52 8.67
C ALA A 166 -10.07 -0.27 9.60
N ASP A 167 -9.47 -1.35 9.09
CA ASP A 167 -8.56 -2.21 9.88
C ASP A 167 -7.28 -1.46 10.28
N LEU A 168 -6.70 -0.68 9.36
CA LEU A 168 -5.52 0.13 9.64
C LEU A 168 -5.81 1.25 10.64
N VAL A 169 -6.96 1.93 10.50
CA VAL A 169 -7.38 2.95 11.46
C VAL A 169 -7.60 2.35 12.85
N ALA A 170 -8.24 1.18 12.93
CA ALA A 170 -8.44 0.47 14.19
C ALA A 170 -7.11 0.06 14.85
N GLU A 171 -6.11 -0.36 14.07
CA GLU A 171 -4.76 -0.64 14.57
C GLU A 171 -4.05 0.63 15.03
N ALA A 172 -4.21 1.75 14.32
CA ALA A 172 -3.64 3.04 14.75
C ALA A 172 -4.23 3.51 16.09
N GLU A 173 -5.54 3.38 16.27
CA GLU A 173 -6.18 3.66 17.56
C GLU A 173 -5.73 2.70 18.65
N ARG A 174 -5.50 1.43 18.33
CA ARG A 174 -4.93 0.45 19.28
C ARG A 174 -3.52 0.85 19.69
N ALA A 175 -2.66 1.21 18.76
CA ALA A 175 -1.30 1.68 19.05
C ALA A 175 -1.30 2.94 19.93
N ALA A 176 -2.25 3.87 19.71
CA ALA A 176 -2.41 5.05 20.56
C ALA A 176 -2.84 4.69 21.99
N ARG A 177 -3.82 3.79 22.16
CA ARG A 177 -4.24 3.32 23.50
C ARG A 177 -3.14 2.53 24.21
N ASP A 178 -2.40 1.71 23.48
CA ASP A 178 -1.26 0.96 24.02
C ASP A 178 -0.17 1.91 24.54
N TRP A 179 0.05 3.04 23.84
CA TRP A 179 0.96 4.08 24.30
C TRP A 179 0.53 4.67 25.65
N ASP A 180 -0.75 4.98 25.84
CA ASP A 180 -1.24 5.56 27.10
C ASP A 180 -1.01 4.61 28.29
N VAL A 181 -1.16 3.29 28.05
CA VAL A 181 -0.85 2.26 29.05
C VAL A 181 0.64 2.22 29.35
N VAL A 182 1.48 2.24 28.31
CA VAL A 182 2.95 2.22 28.45
C VAL A 182 3.44 3.42 29.24
N GLU A 183 2.95 4.62 28.93
CA GLU A 183 3.35 5.85 29.59
C GLU A 183 2.93 5.85 31.07
N LYS A 184 1.71 5.39 31.37
CA LYS A 184 1.24 5.31 32.75
C LYS A 184 2.11 4.36 33.59
N ALA A 185 2.41 3.16 33.07
CA ALA A 185 3.24 2.21 33.76
C ALA A 185 4.70 2.69 33.90
N ALA A 186 5.23 3.40 32.90
CA ALA A 186 6.54 4.06 32.98
C ALA A 186 6.62 5.03 34.17
N LEU A 187 5.62 5.89 34.33
CA LEU A 187 5.54 6.86 35.44
C LEU A 187 5.49 6.15 36.81
N ASP A 188 4.82 5.01 36.90
CA ASP A 188 4.76 4.24 38.14
C ASP A 188 6.13 3.63 38.49
N TYR A 189 6.88 3.13 37.50
CA TYR A 189 8.26 2.67 37.72
C TYR A 189 9.21 3.79 38.13
N GLU A 190 9.07 4.98 37.52
CA GLU A 190 9.89 6.14 37.86
C GLU A 190 9.65 6.63 39.29
N ARG A 191 8.41 6.55 39.79
CA ARG A 191 8.06 6.94 41.17
C ARG A 191 8.52 5.93 42.21
N ALA A 192 8.65 4.66 41.83
CA ALA A 192 9.07 3.60 42.72
C ALA A 192 10.60 3.51 42.89
N ARG A 193 11.35 4.27 42.09
CA ARG A 193 12.82 4.33 42.08
C ARG A 193 13.35 5.41 43.00
#